data_AF-A0A3D2UNR2-F1
#
_entry.id   AF-A0A3D2UNR2-F1
#
_cell.length_a   1.000
_cell.length_b   1.000
_cell.length_c   1.000
_cell.angle_alpha   90.00
_cell.angle_beta   90.00
_cell.angle_gamma   90.00
#
_symmetry.space_group_name_H-M   'P 1'
#
loop_
_entity.id
_entity.type
_entity.pdbx_description
1 polymer ?
#
loop_
_entity_poly.entity_id
_entity_poly.type
_entity_poly.pdbx_seq_one_letter_code
_entity_poly.pdbx_strand_id
1 'polypeptide(L)'
;LYLLNIETREKNLLLDIHRPIWDVVWSADGKCIAVEAESKASDRAIYVIEVESRNWKVVSENSEELNAQHPVWSSDSKHLLFSCEN
;
A
#
# COMPACT_ATOMS: atom_id res chain seq x y z
N LEU A 1 -9.32 -1.04 -3.71
CA LEU A 1 -8.31 -0.69 -4.74
C LEU A 1 -8.44 -1.59 -5.95
N TYR A 2 -8.62 -1.01 -7.14
CA TYR A 2 -8.66 -1.75 -8.40
C TYR A 2 -7.42 -1.43 -9.24
N LEU A 3 -6.93 -2.43 -9.98
CA LEU A 3 -5.97 -2.27 -11.07
C LEU A 3 -6.69 -2.47 -12.39
N LEU A 4 -6.58 -1.49 -13.28
CA LEU A 4 -7.11 -1.56 -14.64
C LEU A 4 -5.93 -1.62 -15.62
N ASN A 5 -5.88 -2.68 -16.41
CA ASN A 5 -5.01 -2.69 -17.59
C ASN A 5 -5.67 -1.83 -18.68
N ILE A 6 -4.96 -0.81 -19.17
CA ILE A 6 -5.50 0.17 -20.13
C ILE A 6 -5.67 -0.43 -21.52
N GLU A 7 -4.78 -1.34 -21.92
CA GLU A 7 -4.79 -1.96 -23.24
C GLU A 7 -5.88 -3.03 -23.34
N THR A 8 -5.92 -3.95 -22.37
CA THR A 8 -6.86 -5.09 -22.38
C THR A 8 -8.23 -4.74 -21.80
N ARG A 9 -8.35 -3.61 -21.08
CA ARG A 9 -9.54 -3.21 -20.30
C ARG A 9 -9.89 -4.18 -19.17
N GLU A 10 -8.99 -5.08 -18.83
CA GLU A 10 -9.18 -6.00 -17.72
C GLU A 10 -9.05 -5.26 -16.39
N LYS A 11 -10.05 -5.42 -15.52
CA LYS A 11 -10.09 -4.81 -14.18
C LYS A 11 -9.99 -5.90 -13.12
N ASN A 12 -9.02 -5.77 -12.22
CA ASN A 12 -8.78 -6.67 -11.10
C ASN A 12 -8.91 -5.94 -9.76
N LEU A 13 -9.56 -6.56 -8.78
CA LEU A 13 -9.56 -6.09 -7.40
C LEU A 13 -8.23 -6.49 -6.75
N LEU A 14 -7.45 -5.51 -6.29
CA LEU A 14 -6.17 -5.76 -5.63
C LEU A 14 -6.25 -5.72 -4.10
N LEU A 15 -7.10 -4.88 -3.56
CA LEU A 15 -7.29 -4.76 -2.11
C LEU A 15 -8.73 -4.36 -1.81
N ASP A 16 -9.37 -5.09 -0.92
CA ASP A 16 -10.65 -4.70 -0.30
C ASP A 16 -10.54 -4.95 1.20
N ILE A 17 -10.25 -3.87 1.93
CA ILE A 17 -10.14 -3.86 3.40
C ILE A 17 -11.36 -3.22 4.05
N HIS A 18 -12.40 -2.89 3.26
CA HIS A 18 -13.63 -2.23 3.72
C HIS A 18 -13.39 -0.97 4.56
N ARG A 19 -12.32 -0.22 4.23
CA ARG A 19 -11.91 1.02 4.90
C ARG A 19 -11.54 2.09 3.88
N PRO A 20 -11.63 3.39 4.23
CA PRO A 20 -11.14 4.47 3.39
C PRO A 20 -9.67 4.27 3.00
N ILE A 21 -9.37 4.50 1.72
CA ILE A 21 -8.01 4.57 1.17
C ILE A 21 -7.75 6.02 0.80
N TRP A 22 -6.67 6.60 1.31
CA TRP A 22 -6.34 8.02 1.10
C TRP A 22 -5.28 8.24 0.04
N ASP A 23 -4.31 7.33 -0.09
CA ASP A 23 -3.22 7.46 -1.07
C ASP A 23 -2.74 6.10 -1.59
N VAL A 24 -2.19 6.10 -2.80
CA VAL A 24 -1.61 4.92 -3.46
C VAL A 24 -0.39 5.30 -4.30
N VAL A 25 0.71 4.57 -4.12
CA VAL A 25 1.95 4.79 -4.88
C VAL A 25 2.55 3.47 -5.35
N TRP A 26 3.02 3.45 -6.60
CA TRP A 26 3.74 2.31 -7.16
C TRP A 26 5.21 2.34 -6.75
N SER A 27 5.81 1.16 -6.58
CA SER A 27 7.26 1.02 -6.66
C SER A 27 7.73 1.31 -8.08
N ALA A 28 8.97 1.80 -8.23
CA ALA A 28 9.52 2.19 -9.54
C ALA A 28 9.63 1.00 -10.51
N ASP A 29 9.78 -0.22 -10.00
CA ASP A 29 9.80 -1.46 -10.79
C ASP A 29 8.40 -2.01 -11.13
N GLY A 30 7.33 -1.37 -10.64
CA GLY A 30 5.95 -1.76 -10.90
C GLY A 30 5.51 -3.06 -10.22
N LYS A 31 6.29 -3.61 -9.29
CA LYS A 31 5.96 -4.90 -8.63
C LYS A 31 5.14 -4.75 -7.37
N CYS A 32 5.23 -3.60 -6.72
CA CYS A 32 4.57 -3.32 -5.46
C CYS A 32 3.74 -2.04 -5.52
N ILE A 33 2.68 -1.99 -4.70
CA ILE A 33 1.90 -0.79 -4.44
C ILE A 33 1.87 -0.55 -2.94
N ALA A 34 2.23 0.65 -2.49
CA ALA A 34 1.96 1.08 -1.12
C ALA A 34 0.61 1.80 -1.08
N VAL A 35 -0.21 1.48 -0.10
CA VAL A 35 -1.57 1.99 0.07
C VAL A 35 -1.70 2.55 1.48
N GLU A 36 -2.00 3.84 1.58
CA GLU A 36 -2.38 4.46 2.83
C GLU A 36 -3.89 4.30 3.03
N ALA A 37 -4.28 3.72 4.17
CA ALA A 37 -5.68 3.50 4.50
C ALA A 37 -5.95 3.66 5.99
N GLU A 38 -7.22 3.82 6.34
CA GLU A 38 -7.66 3.82 7.73
C GLU A 38 -7.36 2.46 8.39
N SER A 39 -6.92 2.49 9.64
CA SER A 39 -6.78 1.33 10.52
C SER A 39 -7.65 1.46 11.78
N LYS A 40 -7.33 0.72 12.83
CA LYS A 40 -8.04 0.71 14.11
C LYS A 40 -8.02 2.10 14.74
N ALA A 41 -9.06 2.43 15.50
CA ALA A 41 -9.17 3.69 16.24
C ALA A 41 -9.00 4.98 15.42
N SER A 42 -9.17 4.92 14.09
CA SER A 42 -8.93 6.03 13.14
C SER A 42 -7.45 6.35 12.88
N ASP A 43 -6.55 5.45 13.27
CA ASP A 43 -5.14 5.51 12.88
C ASP A 43 -4.98 5.27 11.37
N ARG A 44 -3.76 5.47 10.88
CA ARG A 44 -3.40 5.20 9.48
C ARG A 44 -2.48 4.00 9.40
N ALA A 45 -2.71 3.17 8.41
CA ALA A 45 -1.82 2.06 8.10
C ALA A 45 -1.35 2.17 6.65
N ILE A 46 -0.10 1.73 6.43
CA ILE A 46 0.44 1.52 5.10
C ILE A 46 0.42 0.03 4.80
N TYR A 47 -0.29 -0.35 3.75
CA TYR A 47 -0.27 -1.70 3.19
C TYR A 47 0.70 -1.73 2.01
N VAL A 48 1.49 -2.79 1.89
CA VAL A 48 2.31 -3.07 0.71
C VAL A 48 1.73 -4.29 0.01
N ILE A 49 1.24 -4.09 -1.20
CA ILE A 49 0.64 -5.11 -2.06
C ILE A 49 1.67 -5.53 -3.10
N GLU A 50 1.89 -6.83 -3.26
CA GLU A 50 2.62 -7.41 -4.37
C GLU A 50 1.64 -7.71 -5.53
N VAL A 51 1.91 -7.14 -6.69
CA VAL A 51 0.93 -7.04 -7.78
C VAL A 51 0.67 -8.39 -8.46
N GLU A 52 1.72 -9.17 -8.68
CA GLU A 52 1.61 -10.49 -9.34
C GLU A 52 0.96 -11.53 -8.42
N SER A 53 1.43 -11.63 -7.17
CA SER A 53 0.93 -12.63 -6.22
C SER A 53 -0.42 -12.25 -5.61
N ARG A 54 -0.78 -10.96 -5.65
CA ARG A 54 -1.95 -10.36 -4.98
C ARG A 54 -1.90 -10.50 -3.45
N ASN A 55 -0.74 -10.82 -2.89
CA ASN A 55 -0.53 -10.80 -1.46
C ASN A 55 -0.28 -9.37 -0.99
N TRP A 56 -0.62 -9.11 0.27
CA TRP A 56 -0.34 -7.84 0.90
C TRP A 56 0.07 -8.03 2.35
N LYS A 57 0.81 -7.05 2.87
CA LYS A 57 1.18 -6.96 4.28
C LYS A 57 1.04 -5.53 4.77
N VAL A 58 0.83 -5.36 6.06
CA VAL A 58 0.88 -4.04 6.70
C VAL A 58 2.33 -3.72 7.08
N VAL A 59 2.72 -2.44 7.02
CA VAL A 59 3.97 -1.95 7.58
C VAL A 59 3.85 -1.97 9.11
N SER A 60 4.73 -2.70 9.76
CA SER A 60 4.68 -2.97 11.20
C SER A 60 6.07 -3.06 11.80
N GLU A 61 6.21 -2.71 13.08
CA GLU A 61 7.40 -2.95 13.89
C GLU A 61 7.04 -3.84 15.08
N ASN A 62 7.83 -4.88 15.38
CA ASN A 62 7.57 -5.81 16.50
C ASN A 62 6.14 -6.40 16.52
N SER A 63 5.56 -6.66 15.33
CA SER A 63 4.19 -7.15 15.14
C SER A 63 3.07 -6.15 15.45
N GLU A 64 3.40 -4.89 15.71
CA GLU A 64 2.43 -3.79 15.87
C GLU A 64 2.38 -2.94 14.60
N GLU A 65 1.17 -2.58 14.17
CA GLU A 65 0.95 -1.68 13.04
C GLU A 65 1.47 -0.28 13.37
N LEU A 66 2.22 0.33 12.45
CA LEU A 66 2.65 1.71 12.63
C LEU A 66 1.52 2.64 12.20
N ASN A 67 1.24 3.67 13.01
CA ASN A 67 0.38 4.78 12.60
C ASN A 67 1.12 5.62 11.55
N ALA A 68 1.05 5.19 10.29
CA ALA A 68 1.94 5.62 9.22
C ALA A 68 1.18 6.16 8.00
N GLN A 69 1.77 7.15 7.34
CA GLN A 69 1.17 7.90 6.22
C GLN A 69 2.20 8.43 5.23
N HIS A 70 1.72 8.90 4.08
CA HIS A 70 2.51 9.52 3.01
C HIS A 70 3.64 8.62 2.49
N PRO A 71 3.33 7.39 2.03
CA PRO A 71 4.33 6.47 1.50
C PRO A 71 5.00 7.03 0.23
N VAL A 72 6.33 6.88 0.14
CA VAL A 72 7.08 7.10 -1.10
C VAL A 72 8.17 6.03 -1.27
N TRP A 73 8.26 5.46 -2.47
CA TRP A 73 9.27 4.45 -2.79
C TRP A 73 10.60 5.10 -3.19
N SER A 74 11.71 4.48 -2.79
CA SER A 74 13.02 4.78 -3.38
C SER A 74 13.04 4.38 -4.86
N SER A 75 13.89 5.06 -5.64
CA SER A 75 14.03 4.80 -7.08
C SER A 75 14.53 3.38 -7.40
N ASP A 76 15.21 2.72 -6.45
CA ASP A 76 15.66 1.33 -6.57
C ASP A 76 14.62 0.31 -6.08
N SER A 77 13.42 0.75 -5.68
CA SER A 77 12.30 -0.06 -5.17
C SER A 77 12.60 -0.88 -3.90
N LYS A 78 13.71 -0.61 -3.20
CA LYS A 78 14.11 -1.37 -2.00
C LYS A 78 13.64 -0.76 -0.70
N HIS A 79 13.36 0.53 -0.69
CA HIS A 79 13.01 1.27 0.52
C HIS A 79 11.67 1.97 0.33
N LEU A 80 10.91 2.01 1.42
CA LEU A 80 9.68 2.78 1.53
C LEU A 80 9.90 3.81 2.63
N LEU A 81 9.85 5.09 2.27
CA LEU A 81 9.85 6.19 3.22
C LEU A 81 8.40 6.55 3.54
N PHE A 82 8.12 6.86 4.79
CA PHE A 82 6.81 7.27 5.28
C PHE A 82 6.96 8.12 6.54
N SER A 83 5.92 8.87 6.89
CA SER A 83 5.82 9.53 8.20
C SER A 83 5.06 8.62 9.15
N CYS A 84 5.48 8.49 10.41
CA CYS A 84 4.70 7.82 11.44
C CYS A 84 4.65 8.63 12.74
N GLU A 85 3.60 8.41 13.51
CA GLU A 85 3.58 8.83 14.92
C GLU A 85 4.39 7.83 15.75
N ASN A 86 5.14 8.33 16.74
CA ASN A 86 5.90 7.53 17.70
C ASN A 86 5.01 7.00 18.82
#